data_AF-A0A6N2X183-F1
#
_entry.id   AF-A0A6N2X183-F1
#
_cell.length_a   1.000
_cell.length_b   1.000
_cell.length_c   1.000
_cell.angle_alpha   90.00
_cell.angle_beta   90.00
_cell.angle_gamma   90.00
#
_symmetry.space_group_name_H-M   'P 1'
#
loop_
_entity.id
_entity.type
_entity.pdbx_description
1 polymer ?
#
loop_
_entity_poly.entity_id
_entity_poly.type
_entity_poly.pdbx_seq_one_letter_code
_entity_poly.pdbx_strand_id
1 'polypeptide(L)' 'MDRPSRITIDGIEYNLLTDEELGELVFIEKLEAQVDDIQAGRIKSIPLEELRNRYDEKIRNKGL' A
#
# COMPACT_ATOMS: atom_id res chain seq x y z
N MET A 1 -26.25 -4.92 -6.00
CA MET A 1 -26.36 -5.70 -4.76
C MET A 1 -26.51 -4.69 -3.64
N ASP A 2 -27.51 -4.85 -2.77
CA ASP A 2 -27.69 -4.00 -1.59
C ASP A 2 -26.44 -4.11 -0.70
N ARG A 3 -25.79 -2.97 -0.49
CA ARG A 3 -24.55 -2.81 0.29
C ARG A 3 -24.85 -2.94 1.79
N PRO A 4 -23.93 -3.45 2.63
CA PRO A 4 -24.19 -3.63 4.05
C PRO A 4 -24.64 -2.33 4.70
N SER A 5 -25.82 -2.46 5.29
CA SER A 5 -26.66 -1.48 5.91
C SER A 5 -26.09 -1.09 7.27
N ARG A 6 -26.02 0.21 7.52
CA ARG A 6 -25.67 0.82 8.81
C ARG A 6 -26.32 0.09 9.98
N ILE A 7 -25.61 -0.04 11.09
CA ILE A 7 -26.14 -0.56 12.36
C ILE A 7 -26.17 0.55 13.41
N THR A 8 -27.24 0.60 14.21
CA THR A 8 -27.33 1.53 15.34
C THR A 8 -27.14 0.77 16.65
N ILE A 9 -26.19 1.20 17.47
CA ILE A 9 -25.94 0.67 18.82
C ILE A 9 -25.95 1.87 19.78
N ASP A 10 -26.79 1.82 20.82
CA ASP A 10 -26.95 2.90 21.81
C ASP A 10 -27.22 4.31 21.21
N GLY A 11 -27.90 4.36 20.06
CA GLY A 11 -28.20 5.61 19.33
C GLY A 11 -27.05 6.12 18.46
N ILE A 12 -25.92 5.40 18.38
CA ILE A 12 -24.79 5.71 17.52
C ILE A 12 -24.89 4.87 16.24
N GLU A 13 -24.82 5.51 15.07
CA GLU A 13 -24.78 4.83 13.78
C GLU A 13 -23.35 4.42 13.43
N TYR A 14 -23.18 3.15 13.07
CA TYR A 14 -21.94 2.56 12.59
C TYR A 14 -22.12 2.12 11.13
N ASN A 15 -21.17 2.48 10.28
CA ASN A 15 -21.07 1.88 8.96
C ASN A 15 -20.46 0.48 9.10
N LEU A 16 -21.16 -0.53 8.58
CA LEU A 16 -20.60 -1.86 8.45
C LEU A 16 -19.78 -1.90 7.18
N LEU A 17 -18.47 -2.05 7.34
CA LEU A 17 -17.56 -2.21 6.23
C LEU A 17 -17.61 -3.65 5.72
N THR A 18 -17.59 -3.80 4.41
CA THR A 18 -17.32 -5.08 3.75
C THR A 18 -15.85 -5.50 3.96
N ASP A 19 -15.56 -6.78 3.77
CA ASP A 19 -14.17 -7.29 3.77
C ASP A 19 -13.30 -6.58 2.72
N GLU A 20 -13.90 -6.15 1.61
CA GLU A 20 -13.23 -5.38 0.55
C GLU A 20 -12.83 -3.98 1.05
N GLU A 21 -13.76 -3.24 1.67
CA GLU A 21 -13.49 -1.92 2.25
C GLU A 21 -12.49 -1.99 3.40
N LEU A 22 -12.52 -3.06 4.22
CA LEU A 22 -11.48 -3.32 5.21
C LEU A 22 -10.12 -3.58 4.56
N GLY A 23 -10.09 -4.31 3.45
CA GLY A 23 -8.88 -4.56 2.65
C GLY A 23 -8.28 -3.26 2.09
N GLU A 24 -9.11 -2.34 1.63
CA GLU A 24 -8.69 -1.01 1.16
C GLU A 24 -8.07 -0.18 2.29
N LEU A 25 -8.66 -0.18 3.49
CA LEU A 25 -8.10 0.54 4.65
C LEU A 25 -6.73 -0.01 5.06
N VAL A 26 -6.58 -1.33 5.10
CA VAL A 26 -5.29 -1.99 5.39
C VAL A 26 -4.26 -1.66 4.31
N PHE A 27 -4.68 -1.50 3.06
CA PHE A 27 -3.81 -1.09 1.98
C PHE A 27 -3.33 0.37 2.16
N ILE A 28 -4.22 1.28 2.56
CA ILE A 28 -3.88 2.67 2.87
C ILE A 28 -2.87 2.74 4.03
N GLU A 29 -3.11 2.05 5.13
CA GLU A 29 -2.20 2.02 6.29
C GLU A 29 -0.78 1.55 5.90
N LYS A 30 -0.69 0.53 5.04
CA LYS A 30 0.60 0.04 4.53
C LYS A 30 1.31 1.08 3.66
N LEU A 31 0.57 1.84 2.84
CA LEU A 31 1.13 2.91 2.03
C LEU A 31 1.64 4.06 2.90
N GLU A 32 0.89 4.45 3.94
CA GLU A 32 1.32 5.48 4.89
C GLU A 32 2.62 5.08 5.61
N ALA A 33 2.70 3.84 6.09
CA ALA A 33 3.91 3.32 6.72
C ALA A 33 5.12 3.32 5.76
N GLN A 34 4.91 2.98 4.48
CA GLN A 34 5.97 3.05 3.47
C GLN A 34 6.41 4.49 3.18
N VAL A 35 5.48 5.45 3.16
CA VAL A 35 5.79 6.87 2.99
C VAL A 35 6.61 7.37 4.17
N ASP A 36 6.23 7.02 5.40
CA ASP A 36 6.97 7.39 6.61
C ASP A 36 8.40 6.83 6.58
N ASP A 37 8.58 5.58 6.15
CA ASP A 37 9.90 4.98 6.02
C ASP A 37 10.77 5.65 4.93
N ILE A 38 10.16 6.12 3.84
CA ILE A 38 10.85 6.92 2.80
C ILE A 38 11.24 8.30 3.35
N GLN A 39 10.30 9.00 4.01
CA GLN A 39 10.53 10.33 4.57
C GLN A 39 11.59 10.31 5.68
N ALA A 40 11.58 9.26 6.51
CA ALA A 40 12.59 9.03 7.53
C ALA A 40 13.94 8.57 6.95
N GLY A 41 14.07 8.40 5.63
CA GLY A 41 15.28 7.97 4.95
C GLY A 41 15.68 6.51 5.24
N ARG A 42 14.77 5.71 5.79
CA ARG A 42 14.97 4.27 6.06
C ARG A 42 14.88 3.46 4.77
N ILE A 43 14.00 3.89 3.86
CA ILE A 43 13.93 3.40 2.48
C ILE A 43 14.56 4.46 1.58
N LYS A 44 15.66 4.10 0.92
CA LYS A 44 16.25 4.94 -0.12
C LYS A 44 15.44 4.76 -1.39
N SER A 45 14.78 5.82 -1.85
CA SER A 45 14.30 5.88 -3.23
C SER A 45 15.52 5.94 -4.14
N ILE A 46 15.62 4.99 -5.07
CA ILE A 46 16.57 5.10 -6.17
C ILE A 46 15.83 5.67 -7.37
N PRO A 47 16.43 6.65 -8.10
CA PRO A 47 15.85 7.12 -9.34
C PRO A 47 15.58 5.96 -10.30
N LEU A 48 14.50 6.04 -11.09
CA LEU A 48 14.12 5.00 -12.05
C LEU A 48 15.26 4.66 -13.01
N GLU A 49 16.07 5.65 -13.38
CA GLU A 49 17.25 5.47 -14.23
C GLU A 49 18.33 4.62 -13.55
N GLU A 50 18.55 4.80 -12.25
CA GLU A 50 19.50 4.00 -11.49
C GLU A 50 18.99 2.57 -11.25
N LEU A 51 17.67 2.40 -11.02
CA LEU A 51 17.06 1.08 -10.96
C LEU A 51 17.21 0.33 -12.29
N ARG A 52 16.97 1.00 -13.42
CA ARG A 52 17.12 0.44 -14.76
C ARG A 52 18.57 0.02 -15.03
N ASN A 53 19.53 0.88 -14.70
CA ASN A 53 20.95 0.57 -14.85
C ASN A 53 21.36 -0.67 -14.03
N ARG A 54 20.90 -0.78 -12.77
CA ARG A 54 21.15 -1.97 -11.93
C ARG A 54 20.52 -3.23 -12.48
N TYR A 55 19.32 -3.12 -13.07
CA TYR A 55 18.65 -4.25 -13.70
C TYR A 55 19.39 -4.71 -14.96
N ASP A 56 19.78 -3.78 -15.83
CA ASP A 56 20.53 -4.06 -17.06
C ASP A 56 21.93 -4.62 -16.77
N GLU A 57 22.58 -4.16 -15.69
CA GLU A 57 23.82 -4.74 -15.18
C GLU A 57 23.61 -6.17 -14.66
N LYS A 58 22.54 -6.41 -13.90
CA LYS A 58 22.20 -7.73 -13.37
C LYS A 58 21.86 -8.73 -14.48
N ILE A 59 21.22 -8.29 -15.56
CA ILE A 59 20.99 -9.12 -16.76
C ILE A 59 22.32 -9.47 -17.42
N ARG A 60 23.18 -8.48 -17.69
CA ARG A 60 24.50 -8.71 -18.30
C ARG A 60 25.39 -9.65 -17.49
N ASN A 61 25.39 -9.50 -16.17
CA ASN A 61 26.17 -10.36 -15.26
C ASN A 61 25.57 -11.76 -15.07
N LYS A 62 24.30 -11.98 -15.45
CA LYS A 62 23.65 -13.31 -15.38
C LYS A 62 23.80 -14.15 -16.65
N GLY A 63 24.45 -13.65 -17.69
CA GLY A 63 24.84 -14.45 -18.87
C GLY A 63 23.67 -15.16 -19.55
N LEU A 64 22.64 -14.39 -19.95
CA LEU A 64 21.74 -14.77 -21.05
C LEU A 64 22.22 -14.10 -22.34
#